data_AF-A0A925WND6-F1
#
_entry.id   AF-A0A925WND6-F1
#
_cell.length_a   1.000
_cell.length_b   1.000
_cell.length_c   1.000
_cell.angle_alpha   90.00
_cell.angle_beta   90.00
_cell.angle_gamma   90.00
#
_symmetry.space_group_name_H-M   'P 1'
#
loop_
_entity.id
_entity.type
_entity.pdbx_description
1 polymer ?
#
loop_
_entity_poly.entity_id
_entity_poly.type
_entity_poly.pdbx_seq_one_letter_code
_entity_poly.pdbx_strand_id
1 'polypeptide(L)'
;MPKRSLLPVLVAVGLLSLGAACSPSAPPVATLTTDTKSSKFSSDKDKVLFLTIYLRPLSPIAAAEYHIRYHDNSTGMIPSPSDWDIRAVMKVNPKDIDQWTKNLPPANREVPLDWGRALLPPKADWETTSRPRIFHSSDGRTVVAVFAPEGIVFKKVVSEPPS
;
A
#
# COMPACT_ATOMS: atom_id res chain seq x y z
N MET A 1 76.97 -37.06 29.25
CA MET A 1 75.94 -38.08 29.61
C MET A 1 74.89 -37.43 30.50
N PRO A 2 73.65 -37.96 30.59
CA PRO A 2 72.71 -38.46 29.56
C PRO A 2 71.57 -37.40 29.37
N LYS A 3 70.40 -37.58 28.74
CA LYS A 3 69.75 -38.56 27.83
C LYS A 3 69.43 -37.77 26.52
N ARG A 4 69.26 -38.28 25.29
CA ARG A 4 68.61 -39.48 24.69
C ARG A 4 67.08 -39.43 24.57
N SER A 5 66.61 -39.74 23.34
CA SER A 5 65.22 -40.05 22.90
C SER A 5 64.26 -38.86 22.74
N LEU A 6 63.35 -38.81 21.75
CA LEU A 6 63.01 -39.74 20.65
C LEU A 6 62.41 -38.98 19.44
N LEU A 7 62.38 -39.63 18.26
CA LEU A 7 61.67 -39.19 17.03
C LEU A 7 60.19 -39.67 17.07
N PRO A 8 59.24 -38.99 16.38
CA PRO A 8 58.94 -39.39 14.99
C PRO A 8 58.61 -38.23 14.01
N VAL A 9 58.48 -38.61 12.74
CA VAL A 9 58.05 -37.76 11.61
C VAL A 9 56.52 -37.55 11.62
N LEU A 10 56.05 -36.41 11.14
CA LEU A 10 54.69 -36.29 10.62
C LEU A 10 54.63 -35.33 9.41
N VAL A 11 54.36 -35.89 8.23
CA VAL A 11 54.03 -35.13 7.01
C VAL A 11 52.52 -34.90 7.00
N ALA A 12 52.10 -33.65 6.86
CA ALA A 12 50.69 -33.28 6.68
C ALA A 12 50.53 -32.53 5.35
N VAL A 13 49.92 -33.21 4.37
CA VAL A 13 49.67 -32.64 3.03
C VAL A 13 48.31 -31.95 3.01
N GLY A 14 48.32 -30.67 2.66
CA GLY A 14 47.23 -30.01 1.95
C GLY A 14 46.03 -29.52 2.78
N LEU A 15 45.56 -28.34 2.41
CA LEU A 15 44.14 -28.09 2.21
C LEU A 15 43.99 -27.04 1.09
N LEU A 16 43.41 -27.42 -0.05
CA LEU A 16 42.96 -26.41 -1.02
C LEU A 16 41.69 -25.77 -0.47
N SER A 17 41.77 -24.52 -0.03
CA SER A 17 40.60 -23.69 0.24
C SER A 17 39.93 -23.32 -1.09
N LEU A 18 39.05 -24.19 -1.59
CA LEU A 18 38.08 -23.80 -2.62
C LEU A 18 37.24 -22.65 -2.06
N GLY A 19 37.48 -21.46 -2.57
CA GLY A 19 36.68 -20.27 -2.28
C GLY A 19 35.29 -20.42 -2.86
N ALA A 20 34.38 -21.02 -2.09
CA ALA A 20 32.96 -21.05 -2.41
C ALA A 20 32.43 -19.61 -2.36
N ALA A 21 32.43 -18.95 -3.52
CA ALA A 21 31.90 -17.61 -3.70
C ALA A 21 30.37 -17.63 -3.62
N CYS A 22 29.86 -17.78 -2.40
CA CYS A 22 28.47 -17.48 -2.04
C CYS A 22 28.24 -15.98 -2.29
N SER A 23 27.92 -15.64 -3.53
CA SER A 23 27.40 -14.34 -3.89
C SER A 23 26.17 -14.09 -3.00
N PRO A 24 26.13 -13.00 -2.21
CA PRO A 24 24.94 -12.69 -1.46
C PRO A 24 23.83 -12.41 -2.47
N SER A 25 22.88 -13.33 -2.58
CA SER A 25 21.68 -13.12 -3.38
C SER A 25 21.00 -11.86 -2.87
N ALA A 26 20.75 -10.91 -3.78
CA ALA A 26 19.98 -9.73 -3.42
C ALA A 26 18.65 -10.18 -2.81
N PRO A 27 18.19 -9.56 -1.71
CA PRO A 27 16.91 -9.91 -1.12
C PRO A 27 15.82 -9.76 -2.19
N PRO A 28 14.83 -10.67 -2.26
CA PRO A 28 13.78 -10.59 -3.26
C PRO A 28 13.08 -9.24 -3.14
N VAL A 29 13.02 -8.50 -4.25
CA VAL A 29 12.37 -7.18 -4.30
C VAL A 29 10.93 -7.38 -3.87
N ALA A 30 10.54 -6.75 -2.76
CA ALA A 30 9.22 -6.93 -2.17
C ALA A 30 8.15 -6.38 -3.12
N THR A 31 7.41 -7.29 -3.77
CA THR A 31 6.35 -6.91 -4.71
C THR A 31 5.22 -6.16 -4.01
N LEU A 32 4.66 -5.17 -4.69
CA LEU A 32 3.48 -4.43 -4.23
C LEU A 32 2.16 -5.17 -4.53
N THR A 33 2.20 -6.40 -5.05
CA THR A 33 1.00 -7.20 -5.33
C THR A 33 0.21 -7.49 -4.05
N THR A 34 -1.07 -7.13 -4.01
CA THR A 34 -1.95 -7.40 -2.86
C THR A 34 -3.43 -7.48 -3.25
N ASP A 35 -4.18 -8.35 -2.57
CA ASP A 35 -5.61 -8.15 -2.30
C ASP A 35 -5.77 -8.03 -0.78
N THR A 36 -6.03 -6.82 -0.30
CA THR A 36 -6.08 -6.51 1.13
C THR A 36 -7.21 -5.56 1.48
N LYS A 37 -8.04 -6.01 2.43
CA LYS A 37 -9.06 -5.21 3.11
C LYS A 37 -8.52 -4.68 4.44
N SER A 38 -8.98 -3.50 4.85
CA SER A 38 -8.62 -2.90 6.13
C SER A 38 -8.97 -3.77 7.35
N SER A 39 -9.96 -4.65 7.21
CA SER A 39 -10.35 -5.66 8.21
C SER A 39 -9.27 -6.70 8.53
N LYS A 40 -8.14 -6.75 7.81
CA LYS A 40 -6.95 -7.53 8.21
C LYS A 40 -6.19 -6.91 9.40
N PHE A 41 -6.46 -5.65 9.74
CA PHE A 41 -5.72 -4.88 10.76
C PHE A 41 -6.63 -4.53 11.94
N SER A 42 -6.10 -4.66 13.17
CA SER A 42 -6.84 -4.43 14.41
C SER A 42 -6.85 -2.97 14.87
N SER A 43 -5.90 -2.14 14.44
CA SER A 43 -5.84 -0.72 14.79
C SER A 43 -5.90 0.20 13.57
N ASP A 44 -6.52 1.36 13.73
CA ASP A 44 -6.62 2.36 12.67
C ASP A 44 -5.26 2.97 12.29
N LYS A 45 -4.28 2.93 13.22
CA LYS A 45 -2.88 3.29 12.95
C LYS A 45 -2.26 2.36 11.90
N ASP A 46 -2.45 1.04 12.06
CA ASP A 46 -1.86 0.05 11.14
C ASP A 46 -2.57 0.06 9.78
N LYS A 47 -3.88 0.30 9.78
CA LYS A 47 -4.66 0.55 8.56
C LYS A 47 -4.12 1.76 7.79
N VAL A 48 -3.93 2.89 8.45
CA VAL A 48 -3.38 4.11 7.81
C VAL A 48 -1.95 3.87 7.32
N LEU A 49 -1.10 3.21 8.11
CA LEU A 49 0.27 2.86 7.72
C LEU A 49 0.31 2.00 6.44
N PHE A 50 -0.53 0.97 6.33
CA PHE A 50 -0.63 0.16 5.12
C PHE A 50 -1.19 0.95 3.93
N LEU A 51 -2.24 1.77 4.15
CA LEU A 51 -2.83 2.59 3.08
C LEU A 51 -1.82 3.57 2.47
N THR A 52 -0.92 4.17 3.28
CA THR A 52 0.06 5.16 2.78
C THR A 52 1.08 4.59 1.78
N ILE A 53 1.25 3.27 1.71
CA ILE A 53 2.09 2.59 0.70
C ILE A 53 1.49 2.76 -0.70
N TYR A 54 0.16 2.68 -0.83
CA TYR A 54 -0.56 2.69 -2.10
C TYR A 54 -1.18 4.05 -2.43
N LEU A 55 -1.36 4.92 -1.44
CA LEU A 55 -2.08 6.18 -1.58
C LEU A 55 -1.37 7.29 -0.79
N ARG A 56 -0.71 8.21 -1.50
CA ARG A 56 -0.12 9.42 -0.90
C ARG A 56 -1.22 10.26 -0.23
N PRO A 57 -1.18 10.47 1.10
CA PRO A 57 -2.17 11.32 1.78
C PRO A 57 -2.04 12.78 1.33
N LEU A 58 -3.17 13.50 1.33
CA LEU A 58 -3.21 14.95 1.07
C LEU A 58 -3.41 15.77 2.34
N SER A 59 -3.70 15.10 3.46
CA SER A 59 -3.70 15.64 4.83
C SER A 59 -3.37 14.49 5.81
N PRO A 60 -3.23 14.76 7.13
CA PRO A 60 -3.27 13.71 8.13
C PRO A 60 -4.59 12.92 8.05
N ILE A 61 -4.50 11.60 8.28
CA ILE A 61 -5.63 10.66 8.31
C ILE A 61 -5.70 10.09 9.73
N ALA A 62 -6.88 10.18 10.36
CA ALA A 62 -7.11 9.68 11.72
C ALA A 62 -7.53 8.20 11.74
N ALA A 63 -8.33 7.78 10.76
CA ALA A 63 -8.72 6.39 10.53
C ALA A 63 -9.00 6.16 9.05
N ALA A 64 -8.88 4.92 8.59
CA ALA A 64 -9.17 4.56 7.20
C ALA A 64 -9.74 3.15 7.09
N GLU A 65 -10.66 2.94 6.15
CA GLU A 65 -11.21 1.64 5.78
C GLU A 65 -11.12 1.47 4.26
N TYR A 66 -10.72 0.30 3.77
CA TYR A 66 -10.35 0.13 2.36
C TYR A 66 -10.44 -1.30 1.86
N HIS A 67 -10.53 -1.43 0.53
CA HIS A 67 -10.16 -2.63 -0.22
C HIS A 67 -9.17 -2.19 -1.30
N ILE A 68 -7.94 -2.67 -1.18
CA ILE A 68 -6.85 -2.43 -2.14
C ILE A 68 -6.64 -3.72 -2.91
N ARG A 69 -6.79 -3.64 -4.23
CA ARG A 69 -6.28 -4.64 -5.17
C ARG A 69 -5.19 -3.98 -6.00
N TYR A 70 -4.00 -4.56 -6.01
CA TYR A 70 -2.84 -4.09 -6.76
C TYR A 70 -2.11 -5.30 -7.35
N HIS A 71 -1.73 -5.25 -8.62
CA HIS A 71 -0.90 -6.26 -9.27
C HIS A 71 0.35 -5.61 -9.86
N ASP A 72 1.49 -5.99 -9.31
CA ASP A 72 2.77 -5.37 -9.56
C ASP A 72 3.54 -6.08 -10.67
N ASN A 73 3.18 -5.71 -11.90
CA ASN A 73 3.75 -6.24 -13.13
C ASN A 73 5.22 -5.81 -13.40
N SER A 74 5.87 -5.09 -12.46
CA SER A 74 7.23 -4.55 -12.65
C SER A 74 8.36 -5.59 -12.55
N THR A 75 8.05 -6.77 -12.00
CA THR A 75 9.03 -7.82 -11.65
C THR A 75 9.18 -8.94 -12.70
N GLY A 76 8.40 -8.89 -13.79
CA GLY A 76 8.42 -9.89 -14.86
C GLY A 76 9.58 -9.75 -15.86
N MET A 77 9.82 -10.80 -16.65
CA MET A 77 10.84 -10.81 -17.73
C MET A 77 10.58 -9.75 -18.81
N ILE A 78 9.30 -9.41 -19.04
CA ILE A 78 8.87 -8.25 -19.80
C ILE A 78 8.03 -7.40 -18.84
N PRO A 79 8.55 -6.30 -18.29
CA PRO A 79 7.79 -5.42 -17.42
C PRO A 79 6.63 -4.77 -18.18
N SER A 80 5.45 -4.73 -17.56
CA SER A 80 4.29 -3.99 -18.05
C SER A 80 3.76 -3.03 -16.98
N PRO A 81 2.85 -2.09 -17.31
CA PRO A 81 2.22 -1.24 -16.30
C PRO A 81 1.52 -2.08 -15.23
N SER A 82 1.61 -1.66 -13.96
CA SER A 82 0.86 -2.30 -12.86
C SER A 82 -0.65 -2.06 -12.99
N ASP A 83 -1.44 -2.98 -12.44
CA ASP A 83 -2.90 -2.87 -12.38
C ASP A 83 -3.40 -2.58 -10.97
N TRP A 84 -4.46 -1.79 -10.83
CA TRP A 84 -5.00 -1.46 -9.51
C TRP A 84 -6.49 -1.09 -9.47
N ASP A 85 -7.12 -1.41 -8.35
CA ASP A 85 -8.44 -0.93 -7.90
C ASP A 85 -8.34 -0.63 -6.40
N ILE A 86 -7.99 0.62 -6.12
CA ILE A 86 -7.74 1.16 -4.78
C ILE A 86 -9.01 1.88 -4.34
N ARG A 87 -9.71 1.34 -3.34
CA ARG A 87 -10.92 1.94 -2.77
C ARG A 87 -10.69 2.21 -1.30
N ALA A 88 -10.76 3.47 -0.89
CA ALA A 88 -10.55 3.88 0.49
C ALA A 88 -11.61 4.89 0.95
N VAL A 89 -11.96 4.82 2.23
CA VAL A 89 -12.72 5.83 2.97
C VAL A 89 -11.89 6.24 4.18
N MET A 90 -11.72 7.55 4.39
CA MET A 90 -10.74 8.10 5.33
C MET A 90 -11.40 9.17 6.20
N LYS A 91 -11.12 9.14 7.52
CA LYS A 91 -11.34 10.28 8.42
C LYS A 91 -10.14 11.21 8.35
N VAL A 92 -10.41 12.48 8.10
CA VAL A 92 -9.44 13.58 8.14
C VAL A 92 -10.02 14.73 8.97
N ASN A 93 -9.21 15.76 9.26
CA ASN A 93 -9.74 16.98 9.88
C ASN A 93 -10.69 17.66 8.87
N PRO A 94 -11.93 18.06 9.25
CA PRO A 94 -12.83 18.80 8.36
C PRO A 94 -12.20 20.04 7.71
N LYS A 95 -11.25 20.70 8.41
CA LYS A 95 -10.51 21.87 7.89
C LYS A 95 -9.56 21.54 6.73
N ASP A 96 -9.18 20.27 6.58
CA ASP A 96 -8.24 19.81 5.56
C ASP A 96 -8.94 19.19 4.32
N ILE A 97 -10.27 19.11 4.29
CA ILE A 97 -11.00 18.40 3.23
C ILE A 97 -10.77 18.99 1.83
N ASP A 98 -10.60 20.30 1.70
CA ASP A 98 -10.33 20.91 0.39
C ASP A 98 -8.93 20.58 -0.15
N GLN A 99 -7.99 20.11 0.71
CA GLN A 99 -6.70 19.58 0.26
C GLN A 99 -6.87 18.31 -0.59
N TRP A 100 -7.97 17.56 -0.39
CA TRP A 100 -8.28 16.33 -1.13
C TRP A 100 -8.95 16.57 -2.49
N THR A 101 -9.39 17.79 -2.77
CA THR A 101 -10.20 18.13 -3.95
C THR A 101 -9.57 19.21 -4.83
N LYS A 102 -8.62 20.00 -4.30
CA LYS A 102 -7.93 21.15 -4.94
C LYS A 102 -7.58 21.01 -6.43
N ASN A 103 -7.17 19.82 -6.87
CA ASN A 103 -6.66 19.57 -8.23
C ASN A 103 -7.63 18.73 -9.09
N LEU A 104 -8.90 18.57 -8.70
CA LEU A 104 -9.91 17.80 -9.42
C LEU A 104 -11.10 18.70 -9.82
N PRO A 105 -11.62 18.62 -11.05
CA PRO A 105 -12.88 19.26 -11.39
C PRO A 105 -14.06 18.63 -10.61
N PRO A 106 -15.06 19.42 -10.19
CA PRO A 106 -16.32 18.91 -9.68
C PRO A 106 -17.03 18.03 -10.71
N ALA A 107 -17.66 16.95 -10.25
CA ALA A 107 -18.42 16.07 -11.13
C ALA A 107 -19.72 16.74 -11.61
N ASN A 108 -19.93 16.77 -12.92
CA ASN A 108 -21.13 17.30 -13.58
C ASN A 108 -22.34 16.34 -13.57
N ARG A 109 -22.18 15.14 -13.00
CA ARG A 109 -23.18 14.09 -12.86
C ARG A 109 -23.04 13.41 -11.51
N GLU A 110 -24.14 12.88 -10.98
CA GLU A 110 -24.06 12.06 -9.76
C GLU A 110 -23.30 10.75 -10.06
N VAL A 111 -22.47 10.32 -9.10
CA VAL A 111 -21.64 9.12 -9.20
C VAL A 111 -22.02 8.20 -8.03
N PRO A 112 -22.41 6.93 -8.28
CA PRO A 112 -22.72 5.98 -7.21
C PRO A 112 -21.55 5.82 -6.23
N LEU A 113 -21.85 5.92 -4.93
CA LEU A 113 -20.85 5.85 -3.84
C LEU A 113 -20.91 4.54 -3.06
N ASP A 114 -21.66 3.55 -3.56
CA ASP A 114 -21.90 2.27 -2.90
C ASP A 114 -20.61 1.46 -2.69
N TRP A 115 -19.64 1.63 -3.59
CA TRP A 115 -18.28 1.08 -3.46
C TRP A 115 -17.52 1.62 -2.24
N GLY A 116 -17.87 2.80 -1.74
CA GLY A 116 -17.31 3.39 -0.53
C GLY A 116 -18.18 3.08 0.69
N ARG A 117 -19.51 3.12 0.56
CA ARG A 117 -20.45 2.71 1.61
C ARG A 117 -20.21 1.25 2.05
N ALA A 118 -19.91 0.35 1.11
CA ALA A 118 -19.56 -1.05 1.36
C ALA A 118 -18.21 -1.27 2.08
N LEU A 119 -17.42 -0.22 2.31
CA LEU A 119 -16.19 -0.27 3.13
C LEU A 119 -16.43 0.16 4.58
N LEU A 120 -17.56 0.81 4.88
CA LEU A 120 -17.82 1.37 6.21
C LEU A 120 -18.22 0.27 7.20
N PRO A 121 -17.56 0.16 8.37
CA PRO A 121 -18.05 -0.67 9.45
C PRO A 121 -19.30 -0.05 10.09
N PRO A 122 -20.17 -0.84 10.73
CA PRO A 122 -21.34 -0.34 11.46
C PRO A 122 -20.92 0.35 12.76
N LYS A 123 -20.42 1.58 12.65
CA LYS A 123 -20.05 2.48 13.76
C LYS A 123 -20.60 3.87 13.47
N ALA A 124 -21.21 4.52 14.46
CA ALA A 124 -21.75 5.88 14.32
C ALA A 124 -20.70 6.90 13.83
N ASP A 125 -19.43 6.68 14.22
CA ASP A 125 -18.27 7.43 13.75
C ASP A 125 -18.16 7.60 12.22
N TRP A 126 -18.71 6.68 11.42
CA TRP A 126 -18.63 6.70 9.95
C TRP A 126 -19.95 7.11 9.27
N GLU A 127 -20.94 7.59 10.02
CA GLU A 127 -22.20 8.07 9.43
C GLU A 127 -21.97 9.24 8.47
N THR A 128 -22.72 9.26 7.37
CA THR A 128 -22.61 10.24 6.30
C THR A 128 -23.98 10.87 6.04
N THR A 129 -24.19 12.03 6.65
CA THR A 129 -25.48 12.74 6.73
C THR A 129 -25.57 13.91 5.74
N SER A 130 -24.43 14.56 5.46
CA SER A 130 -24.33 15.66 4.52
C SER A 130 -24.41 15.19 3.06
N ARG A 131 -24.81 16.10 2.15
CA ARG A 131 -24.71 15.83 0.71
C ARG A 131 -23.22 15.88 0.30
N PRO A 132 -22.67 14.82 -0.31
CA PRO A 132 -21.26 14.80 -0.70
C PRO A 132 -20.99 15.80 -1.83
N ARG A 133 -19.84 16.48 -1.77
CA ARG A 133 -19.25 17.13 -2.96
C ARG A 133 -18.44 16.06 -3.72
N ILE A 134 -18.77 15.81 -4.99
CA ILE A 134 -18.14 14.76 -5.81
C ILE A 134 -17.24 15.42 -6.86
N PHE A 135 -16.07 14.81 -7.09
CA PHE A 135 -15.02 15.23 -8.00
C PHE A 135 -14.48 14.01 -8.76
N HIS A 136 -13.98 14.21 -9.98
CA HIS A 136 -13.31 13.14 -10.74
C HIS A 136 -12.09 13.66 -11.49
N SER A 137 -11.16 12.77 -11.86
CA SER A 137 -10.15 13.10 -12.87
C SER A 137 -10.77 13.13 -14.27
N SER A 138 -10.17 13.87 -15.20
CA SER A 138 -10.66 14.01 -16.58
C SER A 138 -10.63 12.70 -17.38
N ASP A 139 -9.84 11.72 -16.96
CA ASP A 139 -9.80 10.36 -17.52
C ASP A 139 -10.71 9.36 -16.79
N GLY A 140 -11.49 9.82 -15.80
CA GLY A 140 -12.42 8.99 -15.02
C GLY A 140 -11.76 7.98 -14.06
N ARG A 141 -10.43 7.85 -14.03
CA ARG A 141 -9.72 6.87 -13.19
C ARG A 141 -9.77 7.17 -11.70
N THR A 142 -9.87 8.43 -11.33
CA THR A 142 -9.99 8.87 -9.92
C THR A 142 -11.38 9.44 -9.66
N VAL A 143 -12.02 8.98 -8.60
CA VAL A 143 -13.24 9.57 -8.03
C VAL A 143 -12.97 9.93 -6.58
N VAL A 144 -13.32 11.15 -6.18
CA VAL A 144 -13.26 11.62 -4.80
C VAL A 144 -14.64 12.18 -4.42
N ALA A 145 -15.18 11.77 -3.28
CA ALA A 145 -16.38 12.36 -2.70
C ALA A 145 -16.11 12.75 -1.25
N VAL A 146 -16.47 13.97 -0.87
CA VAL A 146 -16.19 14.51 0.47
C VAL A 146 -17.47 14.92 1.20
N PHE A 147 -17.60 14.43 2.43
CA PHE A 147 -18.64 14.78 3.39
C PHE A 147 -18.01 15.78 4.36
N ALA A 148 -18.19 17.08 4.04
CA ALA A 148 -17.35 18.14 4.59
C ALA A 148 -17.53 18.37 6.11
N PRO A 149 -18.76 18.39 6.68
CA PRO A 149 -18.95 18.47 8.13
C PRO A 149 -18.35 17.28 8.89
N GLU A 150 -18.50 16.06 8.36
CA GLU A 150 -18.11 14.82 9.05
C GLU A 150 -16.61 14.51 8.98
N GLY A 151 -15.84 15.22 8.14
CA GLY A 151 -14.42 14.94 7.95
C GLY A 151 -14.15 13.64 7.16
N ILE A 152 -15.13 13.15 6.39
CA ILE A 152 -15.04 11.86 5.68
C ILE A 152 -14.74 12.07 4.19
N VAL A 153 -13.68 11.42 3.71
CA VAL A 153 -13.25 11.42 2.30
C VAL A 153 -13.34 10.00 1.74
N PHE A 154 -14.21 9.80 0.75
CA PHE A 154 -14.23 8.61 -0.10
C PHE A 154 -13.28 8.86 -1.28
N LYS A 155 -12.37 7.91 -1.58
CA LYS A 155 -11.48 7.97 -2.75
C LYS A 155 -11.36 6.60 -3.43
N LYS A 156 -11.62 6.57 -4.74
CA LYS A 156 -11.36 5.43 -5.63
C LYS A 156 -10.32 5.84 -6.67
N VAL A 157 -9.37 4.94 -6.95
CA VAL A 157 -8.38 5.07 -8.04
C VAL A 157 -8.25 3.72 -8.74
N VAL A 158 -8.33 3.69 -10.07
CA VAL A 158 -8.22 2.47 -10.91
C VAL A 158 -7.18 2.62 -12.03
N SER A 159 -6.56 1.53 -12.48
CA SER A 159 -5.62 1.53 -13.63
C SER A 159 -6.35 1.71 -14.96
N GLU A 160 -7.54 1.14 -15.09
CA GLU A 160 -8.45 1.31 -16.23
C GLU A 160 -9.76 1.98 -15.80
N PRO A 161 -10.33 2.91 -16.60
CA PRO A 161 -11.68 3.41 -16.36
C PRO A 161 -12.71 2.26 -16.40
N PRO A 162 -13.82 2.34 -15.65
CA PRO A 162 -14.92 1.39 -15.82
C PRO A 162 -15.49 1.50 -17.24
N SER A 163 -15.62 0.36 -17.91
CA SER A 163 -16.25 0.17 -19.23
C SER A 163 -17.76 0.35 -19.21
#